data_AF-A0A6N4Q9J2-F1
#
_entry.id   AF-A0A6N4Q9J2-F1
#
_cell.length_a   1.000
_cell.length_b   1.000
_cell.length_c   1.000
_cell.angle_alpha   90.00
_cell.angle_beta   90.00
_cell.angle_gamma   90.00
#
_symmetry.space_group_name_H-M   'P 1'
#
loop_
_entity.id
_entity.type
_entity.pdbx_description
1 polymer ?
#
loop_
_entity_poly.entity_id
_entity_poly.type
_entity_poly.pdbx_seq_one_letter_code
_entity_poly.pdbx_strand_id
1 'polypeptide(L)'
;MRIQDFALKYNLPTHEVEGLKDRARFWARENLAEKLLIFIYCQVFGMFPGGYENETIEEEILQNIRLLIQDELQSANTTWSSVKIATFTNALITNLSTALQNLFTQAISEEASIRENDDLHLSNNLMAVINNEATARILNDAEIVGQLNDHKSNISNPHSVTKEQIGLGSVIDALQLTVLDILTSHTSTATNKAASAYSVKQLADQIHTINEILSSDDVDLDTLQEIVNLIKENAVDLATYATGKVNVSDIVNDTDSEIANKPASAGTVFRLNVDKANKSDTYTKSEVDTALGGKRNSGNIPAAEVNETTSRRFVSDAEKDQWNNIIHDLGNISGSVAAISLNAKRTFKATLTGNVTFSEISGGSEGNVYLIRLKQDATGGRTVTLPSNIIIPSLETPDLGANKRSLLTVYKDETDFIGSWKKGW
;
A
#
# COMPACT_ATOMS: atom_id res chain seq x y z
N MET A 1 75.32 38.55 -60.83
CA MET A 1 76.15 39.56 -60.13
C MET A 1 76.84 38.85 -58.98
N ARG A 2 78.17 38.94 -58.79
CA ARG A 2 78.82 38.22 -57.67
C ARG A 2 78.41 38.92 -56.37
N ILE A 3 78.15 38.15 -55.30
CA ILE A 3 77.67 38.69 -54.00
C ILE A 3 78.60 39.78 -53.45
N GLN A 4 79.90 39.67 -53.72
CA GLN A 4 80.89 40.70 -53.39
C GLN A 4 80.64 42.02 -54.10
N ASP A 5 80.22 42.01 -55.38
CA ASP A 5 79.91 43.22 -56.15
C ASP A 5 78.61 43.89 -55.66
N PHE A 6 77.66 43.11 -55.13
CA PHE A 6 76.41 43.61 -54.57
C PHE A 6 76.62 44.25 -53.19
N ALA A 7 77.41 43.60 -52.33
CA ALA A 7 77.75 44.13 -51.01
C ALA A 7 78.56 45.43 -51.09
N LEU A 8 79.50 45.53 -52.04
CA LEU A 8 80.26 46.77 -52.31
C LEU A 8 79.37 47.90 -52.87
N LYS A 9 78.36 47.57 -53.69
CA LYS A 9 77.44 48.56 -54.26
C LYS A 9 76.52 49.20 -53.21
N TYR A 10 76.18 48.49 -52.14
CA TYR A 10 75.24 48.96 -51.11
C TYR A 10 75.84 49.14 -49.71
N ASN A 11 77.17 49.03 -49.59
CA ASN A 11 77.93 49.32 -48.38
C ASN A 11 77.46 48.56 -47.12
N LEU A 12 77.12 47.27 -47.29
CA LEU A 12 76.55 46.44 -46.23
C LEU A 12 77.62 45.99 -45.20
N PRO A 13 77.31 45.99 -43.89
CA PRO A 13 78.22 45.54 -42.85
C PRO A 13 78.47 44.02 -42.91
N THR A 14 79.68 43.60 -42.53
CA THR A 14 80.20 42.24 -42.79
C THR A 14 79.39 41.08 -42.19
N HIS A 15 78.66 41.29 -41.09
CA HIS A 15 77.83 40.25 -40.48
C HIS A 15 76.53 39.98 -41.27
N GLU A 16 75.96 41.00 -41.92
CA GLU A 16 74.79 40.83 -42.79
C GLU A 16 75.16 40.17 -44.12
N VAL A 17 76.40 40.38 -44.58
CA VAL A 17 76.94 39.72 -45.77
C VAL A 17 77.14 38.22 -45.54
N GLU A 18 77.46 37.77 -44.32
CA GLU A 18 77.49 36.34 -43.99
C GLU A 18 76.09 35.73 -43.89
N GLY A 19 75.11 36.42 -43.29
CA GLY A 19 73.71 35.98 -43.31
C GLY A 19 73.14 35.86 -44.74
N LEU A 20 73.55 36.74 -45.65
CA LEU A 20 73.23 36.66 -47.08
C LEU A 20 73.97 35.53 -47.80
N LYS A 21 75.19 35.15 -47.39
CA LYS A 21 75.90 33.99 -47.94
C LYS A 21 75.25 32.67 -47.53
N ASP A 22 74.78 32.56 -46.29
CA ASP A 22 74.07 31.36 -45.83
C ASP A 22 72.70 31.24 -46.50
N ARG A 23 71.98 32.37 -46.68
CA ARG A 23 70.75 32.40 -47.50
C ARG A 23 71.02 32.17 -49.00
N ALA A 24 72.13 32.64 -49.55
CA ALA A 24 72.49 32.36 -50.94
C ALA A 24 72.94 30.91 -51.18
N ARG A 25 73.65 30.29 -50.23
CA ARG A 25 73.96 28.85 -50.23
C ARG A 25 72.70 28.00 -50.06
N PHE A 26 71.70 28.50 -49.32
CA PHE A 26 70.37 27.92 -49.21
C PHE A 26 69.60 27.97 -50.55
N TRP A 27 69.66 29.08 -51.29
CA TRP A 27 69.00 29.21 -52.60
C TRP A 27 69.77 28.56 -53.78
N ALA A 28 71.08 28.33 -53.62
CA ALA A 28 71.95 27.73 -54.63
C ALA A 28 71.92 26.18 -54.66
N ARG A 29 71.07 25.51 -53.86
CA ARG A 29 70.86 24.06 -54.01
C ARG A 29 70.09 23.77 -55.31
N GLU A 30 70.61 22.85 -56.12
CA GLU A 30 70.27 22.72 -57.55
C GLU A 30 68.92 22.04 -57.83
N ASN A 31 68.28 21.41 -56.84
CA ASN A 31 67.09 20.59 -57.07
C ASN A 31 65.87 21.10 -56.27
N LEU A 32 64.78 21.41 -56.99
CA LEU A 32 63.46 21.80 -56.49
C LEU A 32 62.93 20.85 -55.39
N ALA A 33 63.28 19.56 -55.46
CA ALA A 33 62.90 18.54 -54.49
C ALA A 33 63.52 18.78 -53.10
N GLU A 34 64.77 19.25 -53.00
CA GLU A 34 65.37 19.54 -51.68
C GLU A 34 64.77 20.80 -51.04
N LYS A 35 64.39 21.77 -51.87
CA LYS A 35 63.70 22.98 -51.42
C LYS A 35 62.28 22.65 -50.92
N LEU A 36 61.56 21.76 -51.63
CA LEU A 36 60.27 21.25 -51.21
C LEU A 36 60.34 20.39 -49.94
N LEU A 37 61.38 19.57 -49.78
CA LEU A 37 61.54 18.71 -48.61
C LEU A 37 61.74 19.51 -47.31
N ILE A 38 62.52 20.59 -47.37
CA ILE A 38 62.74 21.50 -46.24
C ILE A 38 61.48 22.34 -45.95
N PHE A 39 60.72 22.71 -46.98
CA PHE A 39 59.43 23.39 -46.84
C PHE A 39 58.38 22.50 -46.14
N ILE A 40 58.32 21.22 -46.51
CA ILE A 40 57.47 20.22 -45.84
C ILE A 40 57.94 19.99 -44.40
N TYR A 41 59.25 19.97 -44.14
CA TYR A 41 59.80 19.88 -42.78
C TYR A 41 59.34 21.05 -41.89
N CYS A 42 59.32 22.28 -42.42
CA CYS A 42 58.84 23.45 -41.69
C CYS A 42 57.32 23.44 -41.46
N GLN A 43 56.54 22.84 -42.37
CA GLN A 43 55.08 22.65 -42.24
C GLN A 43 54.71 21.64 -41.16
N VAL A 44 55.48 20.56 -41.02
CA VAL A 44 55.18 19.47 -40.08
C VAL A 44 55.58 19.82 -38.64
N PHE A 45 56.66 20.59 -38.46
CA PHE A 45 57.22 20.87 -37.12
C PHE A 45 57.10 22.34 -36.67
N GLY A 46 56.56 23.24 -37.50
CA GLY A 46 56.23 24.62 -37.13
C GLY A 46 57.40 25.56 -36.84
N MET A 47 58.66 25.15 -37.05
CA MET A 47 59.84 25.99 -36.74
C MET A 47 60.93 25.90 -37.82
N PHE A 48 61.44 27.04 -38.27
CA PHE A 48 62.69 27.10 -39.07
C PHE A 48 63.89 26.85 -38.14
N PRO A 49 65.01 26.22 -38.60
CA PRO A 49 66.18 26.04 -37.75
C PRO A 49 66.77 27.42 -37.43
N GLY A 50 66.49 27.93 -36.23
CA GLY A 50 66.80 29.31 -35.84
C GLY A 50 65.92 29.91 -34.74
N GLY A 51 64.79 29.27 -34.41
CA GLY A 51 64.03 29.52 -33.18
C GLY A 51 63.41 30.90 -33.04
N TYR A 52 62.15 31.04 -33.44
CA TYR A 52 61.18 31.98 -32.86
C TYR A 52 59.77 31.51 -33.26
N GLU A 53 58.87 31.38 -32.28
CA GLU A 53 57.44 31.18 -32.51
C GLU A 53 56.78 32.55 -32.72
N ASN A 54 56.07 32.76 -33.84
CA ASN A 54 54.97 33.73 -33.91
C ASN A 54 54.16 33.63 -35.21
N GLU A 55 52.87 33.96 -35.09
CA GLU A 55 51.70 33.69 -35.94
C GLU A 55 51.67 34.29 -37.37
N THR A 56 52.80 34.60 -38.02
CA THR A 56 52.84 35.17 -39.39
C THR A 56 53.26 34.18 -40.49
N ILE A 57 53.28 32.88 -40.17
CA ILE A 57 53.85 31.83 -41.03
C ILE A 57 52.97 31.55 -42.27
N GLU A 58 51.64 31.60 -42.14
CA GLU A 58 50.73 31.22 -43.23
C GLU A 58 50.76 32.23 -44.40
N GLU A 59 50.78 33.53 -44.11
CA GLU A 59 50.87 34.58 -45.13
C GLU A 59 52.25 34.64 -45.80
N GLU A 60 53.33 34.40 -45.05
CA GLU A 60 54.69 34.38 -45.60
C GLU A 60 54.91 33.15 -46.51
N ILE A 61 54.30 32.01 -46.18
CA ILE A 61 54.29 30.79 -46.98
C ILE A 61 53.47 30.98 -48.27
N LEU A 62 52.27 31.55 -48.18
CA LEU A 62 51.44 31.88 -49.34
C LEU A 62 52.15 32.87 -50.28
N GLN A 63 52.87 33.85 -49.73
CA GLN A 63 53.63 34.81 -50.50
C GLN A 63 54.84 34.18 -51.20
N ASN A 64 55.55 33.26 -50.53
CA ASN A 64 56.68 32.54 -51.11
C ASN A 64 56.26 31.54 -52.20
N ILE A 65 55.11 30.86 -52.04
CA ILE A 65 54.52 30.01 -53.09
C ILE A 65 54.12 30.84 -54.31
N ARG A 66 53.50 32.02 -54.12
CA ARG A 66 53.16 32.92 -55.23
C ARG A 66 54.39 33.39 -56.00
N LEU A 67 55.46 33.76 -55.28
CA LEU A 67 56.71 34.21 -55.90
C LEU A 67 57.41 33.09 -56.67
N LEU A 68 57.43 31.86 -56.13
CA LEU A 68 58.00 30.69 -56.82
C LEU A 68 57.24 30.37 -58.12
N ILE A 69 55.90 30.36 -58.06
CA ILE A 69 55.03 30.16 -59.23
C ILE A 69 55.23 31.29 -60.26
N GLN A 70 55.41 32.54 -59.82
CA GLN A 70 55.65 33.69 -60.71
C GLN A 70 57.03 33.66 -61.39
N ASP A 71 58.09 33.29 -60.67
CA ASP A 71 59.45 33.21 -61.22
C ASP A 71 59.59 32.06 -62.25
N GLU A 72 58.91 30.94 -62.03
CA GLU A 72 58.89 29.81 -62.96
C GLU A 72 57.96 30.04 -64.16
N LEU A 73 56.87 30.81 -64.00
CA LEU A 73 56.04 31.25 -65.13
C LEU A 73 56.70 32.35 -65.98
N GLN A 74 57.50 33.25 -65.39
CA GLN A 74 58.21 34.30 -66.14
C GLN A 74 59.47 33.78 -66.85
N SER A 75 60.16 32.77 -66.31
CA SER A 75 61.33 32.17 -66.96
C SER A 75 60.98 31.24 -68.13
N ALA A 76 59.70 30.85 -68.29
CA ALA A 76 59.23 29.90 -69.30
C ALA A 76 58.36 30.54 -70.41
N ASN A 77 58.85 31.60 -71.05
CA ASN A 77 58.31 32.14 -72.31
C ASN A 77 59.35 31.80 -73.41
N THR A 78 59.13 31.01 -74.47
CA THR A 78 57.95 30.70 -75.29
C THR A 78 58.18 29.37 -76.04
N THR A 79 57.53 28.26 -75.66
CA THR A 79 57.16 27.06 -76.50
C THR A 79 56.96 25.81 -75.62
N TRP A 80 55.88 25.77 -74.86
CA TRP A 80 55.42 24.52 -74.25
C TRP A 80 54.18 24.04 -74.98
N SER A 81 54.28 22.89 -75.65
CA SER A 81 53.09 22.23 -76.19
C SER A 81 52.23 21.69 -75.04
N SER A 82 50.91 21.76 -75.19
CA SER A 82 49.92 21.30 -74.19
C SER A 82 50.18 19.88 -73.66
N VAL A 83 50.77 19.02 -74.49
CA VAL A 83 51.14 17.64 -74.13
C VAL A 83 52.26 17.57 -73.08
N LYS A 84 53.29 18.42 -73.16
CA LYS A 84 54.39 18.40 -72.16
C LYS A 84 53.95 18.93 -70.80
N ILE A 85 53.05 19.93 -70.79
CA ILE A 85 52.44 20.47 -69.57
C ILE A 85 51.59 19.39 -68.89
N ALA A 86 50.78 18.64 -69.65
CA ALA A 86 49.98 17.55 -69.11
C ALA A 86 50.84 16.44 -68.49
N THR A 87 51.91 16.00 -69.18
CA THR A 87 52.80 14.95 -68.65
C THR A 87 53.53 15.39 -67.38
N PHE A 88 54.03 16.63 -67.34
CA PHE A 88 54.69 17.18 -66.15
C PHE A 88 53.72 17.32 -64.97
N THR A 89 52.51 17.84 -65.22
CA THR A 89 51.48 17.99 -64.19
C THR A 89 51.06 16.63 -63.62
N ASN A 90 50.88 15.62 -64.47
CA ASN A 90 50.54 14.26 -64.03
C ASN A 90 51.67 13.61 -63.22
N ALA A 91 52.93 13.80 -63.61
CA ALA A 91 54.07 13.31 -62.83
C ALA A 91 54.14 13.99 -61.44
N LEU A 92 53.88 15.29 -61.38
CA LEU A 92 53.88 16.04 -60.12
C LEU A 92 52.74 15.60 -59.19
N ILE A 93 51.53 15.42 -59.73
CA ILE A 93 50.38 14.87 -59.00
C ILE A 93 50.69 13.47 -58.49
N THR A 94 51.29 12.62 -59.31
CA THR A 94 51.63 11.23 -58.92
C THR A 94 52.67 11.19 -57.80
N ASN A 95 53.71 12.02 -57.89
CA ASN A 95 54.74 12.10 -56.85
C ASN A 95 54.17 12.66 -55.54
N LEU A 96 53.32 13.70 -55.62
CA LEU A 96 52.67 14.28 -54.45
C LEU A 96 51.72 13.27 -53.79
N SER A 97 50.93 12.56 -54.60
CA SER A 97 50.02 11.51 -54.12
C SER A 97 50.79 10.39 -53.42
N THR A 98 51.90 9.93 -54.00
CA THR A 98 52.74 8.89 -53.39
C THR A 98 53.38 9.37 -52.09
N ALA A 99 53.90 10.60 -52.05
CA ALA A 99 54.49 11.18 -50.84
C ALA A 99 53.46 11.33 -49.71
N LEU A 100 52.24 11.78 -50.03
CA LEU A 100 51.14 11.87 -49.08
C LEU A 100 50.72 10.49 -48.55
N GLN A 101 50.60 9.49 -49.43
CA GLN A 101 50.27 8.12 -49.02
C GLN A 101 51.32 7.52 -48.09
N ASN A 102 52.61 7.75 -48.37
CA ASN A 102 53.70 7.30 -47.49
C ASN A 102 53.64 7.99 -46.12
N LEU A 103 53.40 9.31 -46.10
CA LEU A 103 53.29 10.07 -44.86
C LEU A 103 52.10 9.59 -44.02
N PHE A 104 50.93 9.38 -44.63
CA PHE A 104 49.76 8.84 -43.93
C PHE A 104 50.01 7.43 -43.40
N THR A 105 50.65 6.57 -44.20
CA THR A 105 50.97 5.20 -43.78
C THR A 105 51.92 5.19 -42.59
N GLN A 106 52.93 6.05 -42.62
CA GLN A 106 53.88 6.21 -41.51
C GLN A 106 53.17 6.73 -40.26
N ALA A 107 52.40 7.82 -40.37
CA ALA A 107 51.67 8.40 -39.24
C ALA A 107 50.69 7.41 -38.60
N ILE A 108 49.96 6.64 -39.42
CA ILE A 108 49.04 5.60 -38.92
C ILE A 108 49.81 4.50 -38.18
N SER A 109 50.97 4.10 -38.69
CA SER A 109 51.79 3.04 -38.08
C SER A 109 52.44 3.48 -36.77
N GLU A 110 52.94 4.71 -36.71
CA GLU A 110 53.50 5.31 -35.49
C GLU A 110 52.43 5.44 -34.41
N GLU A 111 51.26 5.98 -34.77
CA GLU A 111 50.12 6.11 -33.86
C GLU A 111 49.59 4.75 -33.37
N ALA A 112 49.59 3.72 -34.23
CA ALA A 112 49.24 2.36 -33.82
C ALA A 112 50.23 1.78 -32.79
N SER A 113 51.52 2.01 -33.00
CA SER A 113 52.59 1.57 -32.08
C SER A 113 52.51 2.28 -30.72
N ILE A 114 52.21 3.59 -30.73
CA ILE A 114 52.01 4.37 -29.49
C ILE A 114 50.84 3.80 -28.70
N ARG A 115 49.69 3.57 -29.35
CA ARG A 115 48.52 2.99 -28.67
C ARG A 115 48.79 1.59 -28.11
N GLU A 116 49.48 0.73 -28.84
CA GLU A 116 49.85 -0.60 -28.36
C GLU A 116 50.75 -0.53 -27.11
N ASN A 117 51.70 0.40 -27.09
CA ASN A 117 52.57 0.61 -25.93
C ASN A 117 51.82 1.19 -24.72
N ASP A 118 50.89 2.13 -24.95
CA ASP A 118 50.05 2.70 -23.91
C ASP A 118 49.10 1.66 -23.29
N ASP A 119 48.48 0.82 -24.12
CA ASP A 119 47.64 -0.29 -23.69
C ASP A 119 48.45 -1.32 -22.87
N LEU A 120 49.68 -1.64 -23.31
CA LEU A 120 50.58 -2.53 -22.58
C LEU A 120 50.97 -1.94 -21.21
N HIS A 121 51.28 -0.64 -21.16
CA HIS A 121 51.61 0.05 -19.92
C HIS A 121 50.41 0.09 -18.96
N LEU A 122 49.20 0.38 -19.47
CA LEU A 122 47.97 0.36 -18.69
C LEU A 122 47.69 -1.04 -18.11
N SER A 123 47.83 -2.09 -18.94
CA SER A 123 47.67 -3.48 -18.52
C SER A 123 48.66 -3.86 -17.41
N ASN A 124 49.93 -3.51 -17.56
CA ASN A 124 50.95 -3.79 -16.55
C ASN A 124 50.68 -3.07 -15.22
N ASN A 125 50.25 -1.80 -15.27
CA ASN A 125 49.89 -1.04 -14.07
C ASN A 125 48.66 -1.64 -13.37
N LEU A 126 47.64 -2.05 -14.13
CA LEU A 126 46.45 -2.68 -13.58
C LEU A 126 46.80 -4.00 -12.89
N MET A 127 47.64 -4.82 -13.51
CA MET A 127 48.12 -6.08 -12.90
C MET A 127 48.91 -5.84 -11.62
N ALA A 128 49.76 -4.81 -11.56
CA ALA A 128 50.49 -4.46 -10.35
C ALA A 128 49.54 -4.03 -9.21
N VAL A 129 48.53 -3.20 -9.50
CA VAL A 129 47.53 -2.77 -8.51
C VAL A 129 46.73 -3.96 -7.98
N ILE A 130 46.25 -4.84 -8.87
CA ILE A 130 45.50 -6.04 -8.49
C ILE A 130 46.32 -6.94 -7.56
N ASN A 131 47.59 -7.20 -7.90
CA ASN A 131 48.47 -8.05 -7.10
C ASN A 131 48.78 -7.44 -5.71
N ASN A 132 48.97 -6.12 -5.65
CA ASN A 132 49.19 -5.42 -4.38
C ASN A 132 47.95 -5.49 -3.48
N GLU A 133 46.74 -5.27 -4.03
CA GLU A 133 45.50 -5.37 -3.26
C GLU A 133 45.26 -6.81 -2.78
N ALA A 134 45.46 -7.82 -3.63
CA ALA A 134 45.33 -9.21 -3.25
C ALA A 134 46.28 -9.59 -2.10
N THR A 135 47.53 -9.13 -2.15
CA THR A 135 48.52 -9.36 -1.10
C THR A 135 48.12 -8.69 0.21
N ALA A 136 47.64 -7.44 0.17
CA ALA A 136 47.20 -6.72 1.37
C ALA A 136 45.99 -7.38 2.05
N ARG A 137 45.04 -7.91 1.27
CA ARG A 137 43.89 -8.67 1.80
C ARG A 137 44.32 -9.95 2.51
N ILE A 138 45.23 -10.72 1.90
CA ILE A 138 45.75 -11.96 2.49
C ILE A 138 46.47 -11.69 3.83
N LEU A 139 47.27 -10.62 3.90
CA LEU A 139 47.95 -10.23 5.14
C LEU A 139 46.96 -9.88 6.25
N ASN A 140 45.91 -9.12 5.94
CA ASN A 140 44.88 -8.74 6.90
C ASN A 140 44.10 -9.98 7.42
N ASP A 141 43.74 -10.90 6.53
CA ASP A 141 43.03 -12.12 6.92
C ASP A 141 43.90 -13.01 7.84
N ALA A 142 45.19 -13.13 7.55
CA ALA A 142 46.13 -13.88 8.38
C ALA A 142 46.30 -13.25 9.78
N GLU A 143 46.41 -11.92 9.86
CA GLU A 143 46.49 -11.18 11.13
C GLU A 143 45.21 -11.33 11.95
N ILE A 144 44.03 -11.20 11.33
CA ILE A 144 42.73 -11.36 11.99
C ILE A 144 42.58 -12.77 12.55
N VAL A 145 42.94 -13.80 11.77
CA VAL A 145 42.89 -15.20 12.22
C VAL A 145 43.83 -15.43 13.40
N GLY A 146 45.04 -14.84 13.37
CA GLY A 146 45.98 -14.85 14.49
C GLY A 146 45.37 -14.25 15.76
N GLN A 147 44.87 -13.00 15.65
CA GLN A 147 44.22 -12.30 16.77
C GLN A 147 43.02 -13.06 17.33
N LEU A 148 42.22 -13.71 16.49
CA LEU A 148 41.08 -14.50 16.94
C LEU A 148 41.51 -15.76 17.69
N ASN A 149 42.56 -16.44 17.22
CA ASN A 149 43.11 -17.60 17.91
C ASN A 149 43.77 -17.21 19.24
N ASP A 150 44.44 -16.07 19.28
CA ASP A 150 44.98 -15.49 20.51
C ASP A 150 43.85 -15.14 21.48
N HIS A 151 42.78 -14.49 21.02
CA HIS A 151 41.60 -14.19 21.84
C HIS A 151 40.96 -15.47 22.41
N LYS A 152 40.74 -16.50 21.57
CA LYS A 152 40.16 -17.78 21.99
C LYS A 152 41.02 -18.53 23.01
N SER A 153 42.34 -18.43 22.89
CA SER A 153 43.28 -19.08 23.82
C SER A 153 43.58 -18.23 25.05
N ASN A 154 43.24 -16.95 25.02
CA ASN A 154 43.46 -16.03 26.13
C ASN A 154 42.45 -16.29 27.27
N ILE A 155 42.92 -17.05 28.26
CA ILE A 155 42.21 -17.33 29.52
C ILE A 155 42.62 -16.37 30.66
N SER A 156 43.34 -15.27 30.37
CA SER A 156 43.89 -14.35 31.38
C SER A 156 42.90 -13.31 31.94
N ASN A 157 41.69 -13.23 31.38
CA ASN A 157 40.58 -12.38 31.86
C ASN A 157 39.43 -13.28 32.30
N PRO A 158 39.03 -13.23 33.58
CA PRO A 158 39.00 -14.40 34.43
C PRO A 158 38.20 -15.55 33.79
N HIS A 159 38.93 -16.53 33.27
CA HIS A 159 38.39 -17.78 32.77
C HIS A 159 38.59 -18.85 33.84
N SER A 160 37.66 -19.80 33.95
CA SER A 160 37.71 -20.85 34.98
C SER A 160 37.68 -20.30 36.41
N VAL A 161 36.82 -19.28 36.65
CA VAL A 161 36.60 -18.78 38.02
C VAL A 161 36.03 -19.87 38.93
N THR A 162 36.53 -19.95 40.16
CA THR A 162 36.01 -20.88 41.16
C THR A 162 34.71 -20.35 41.74
N LYS A 163 33.90 -21.24 42.32
CA LYS A 163 32.64 -20.85 43.01
C LYS A 163 32.88 -19.81 44.08
N GLU A 164 34.02 -19.87 44.76
CA GLU A 164 34.43 -18.90 45.76
C GLU A 164 34.62 -17.52 45.14
N GLN A 165 35.25 -17.43 43.97
CA GLN A 165 35.50 -16.16 43.27
C GLN A 165 34.22 -15.46 42.82
N ILE A 166 33.15 -16.21 42.51
CA ILE A 166 31.84 -15.67 42.16
C ILE A 166 30.86 -15.60 43.35
N GLY A 167 31.35 -15.80 44.59
CA GLY A 167 30.53 -15.69 45.81
C GLY A 167 29.55 -16.86 46.04
N LEU A 168 29.72 -17.97 45.32
CA LEU A 168 28.93 -19.20 45.42
C LEU A 168 29.65 -20.32 46.20
N GLY A 169 30.72 -20.01 46.94
CA GLY A 169 31.52 -21.02 47.68
C GLY A 169 30.72 -21.80 48.74
N SER A 170 29.66 -21.22 49.28
CA SER A 170 28.75 -21.91 50.20
C SER A 170 27.66 -22.75 49.50
N VAL A 171 27.59 -22.69 48.16
CA VAL A 171 26.62 -23.43 47.35
C VAL A 171 27.19 -24.81 47.03
N ILE A 172 26.68 -25.80 47.75
CA ILE A 172 26.98 -27.23 47.57
C ILE A 172 26.65 -27.69 46.13
N ASP A 173 27.53 -28.49 45.52
CA ASP A 173 27.23 -29.23 44.27
C ASP A 173 26.30 -30.42 44.54
N ALA A 174 25.10 -30.13 45.03
CA ALA A 174 24.04 -31.11 45.15
C ALA A 174 23.17 -31.09 43.88
N LEU A 175 22.61 -32.25 43.53
CA LEU A 175 21.61 -32.36 42.47
C LEU A 175 20.47 -31.38 42.77
N GLN A 176 20.34 -30.31 41.99
CA GLN A 176 19.21 -29.39 42.13
C GLN A 176 17.93 -30.12 41.74
N LEU A 177 16.92 -30.08 42.61
CA LEU A 177 15.61 -30.64 42.33
C LEU A 177 15.05 -30.00 41.06
N THR A 178 14.66 -30.82 40.09
CA THR A 178 14.02 -30.30 38.88
C THR A 178 12.59 -29.84 39.19
N VAL A 179 12.01 -29.01 38.33
CA VAL A 179 10.59 -28.61 38.45
C VAL A 179 9.67 -29.85 38.49
N LEU A 180 10.04 -30.91 37.76
CA LEU A 180 9.32 -32.18 37.76
C LEU A 180 9.41 -32.89 39.11
N ASP A 181 10.55 -32.79 39.79
CA ASP A 181 10.74 -33.36 41.13
C ASP A 181 9.83 -32.72 42.17
N ILE A 182 9.58 -31.41 42.03
CA ILE A 182 8.66 -30.66 42.89
C ILE A 182 7.20 -31.01 42.57
N LEU A 183 6.85 -31.05 41.28
CA LEU A 183 5.47 -31.32 40.83
C LEU A 183 4.99 -32.75 41.18
N THR A 184 5.88 -33.74 41.09
CA THR A 184 5.55 -35.16 41.30
C THR A 184 5.76 -35.64 42.73
N SER A 185 6.12 -34.76 43.67
CA SER A 185 6.43 -35.14 45.06
C SER A 185 5.27 -35.86 45.74
N HIS A 186 4.02 -35.53 45.37
CA HIS A 186 2.79 -36.08 45.95
C HIS A 186 2.46 -37.52 45.49
N THR A 187 3.07 -38.01 44.41
CA THR A 187 2.86 -39.37 43.88
C THR A 187 4.11 -40.25 43.98
N SER A 188 5.23 -39.69 44.44
CA SER A 188 6.51 -40.38 44.51
C SER A 188 6.56 -41.33 45.71
N THR A 189 6.97 -42.57 45.49
CA THR A 189 7.17 -43.59 46.55
C THR A 189 8.59 -43.60 47.12
N ALA A 190 9.50 -42.75 46.62
CA ALA A 190 10.88 -42.67 47.09
C ALA A 190 10.95 -42.05 48.51
N THR A 191 11.65 -42.72 49.42
CA THR A 191 11.69 -42.37 50.86
C THR A 191 12.54 -41.13 51.20
N ASN A 192 13.33 -40.60 50.26
CA ASN A 192 14.32 -39.54 50.52
C ASN A 192 14.06 -38.25 49.68
N LYS A 193 12.83 -38.01 49.22
CA LYS A 193 12.51 -36.82 48.40
C LYS A 193 11.95 -35.70 49.28
N ALA A 194 12.36 -34.45 49.02
CA ALA A 194 11.84 -33.29 49.74
C ALA A 194 10.33 -33.13 49.48
N ALA A 195 9.54 -32.97 50.53
CA ALA A 195 8.11 -32.70 50.41
C ALA A 195 7.90 -31.27 49.88
N SER A 196 7.08 -31.09 48.84
CA SER A 196 6.73 -29.75 48.37
C SER A 196 5.84 -29.04 49.39
N ALA A 197 5.92 -27.71 49.47
CA ALA A 197 5.05 -26.90 50.33
C ALA A 197 3.56 -27.15 50.05
N TYR A 198 3.21 -27.50 48.81
CA TYR A 198 1.85 -27.84 48.40
C TYR A 198 1.38 -29.18 48.99
N SER A 199 2.21 -30.23 48.95
CA SER A 199 1.89 -31.52 49.58
C SER A 199 1.73 -31.40 51.09
N VAL A 200 2.58 -30.59 51.74
CA VAL A 200 2.49 -30.32 53.17
C VAL A 200 1.20 -29.57 53.52
N LYS A 201 0.80 -28.58 52.71
CA LYS A 201 -0.46 -27.85 52.89
C LYS A 201 -1.68 -28.78 52.75
N GLN A 202 -1.72 -29.64 51.73
CA GLN A 202 -2.83 -30.59 51.57
C GLN A 202 -2.96 -31.53 52.77
N LEU A 203 -1.84 -32.06 53.27
CA LEU A 203 -1.86 -32.91 54.46
C LEU A 203 -2.37 -32.14 55.69
N ALA A 204 -1.94 -30.89 55.85
CA ALA A 204 -2.39 -30.03 56.94
C ALA A 204 -3.90 -29.73 56.86
N ASP A 205 -4.42 -29.41 55.67
CA ASP A 205 -5.85 -29.15 55.43
C ASP A 205 -6.69 -30.41 55.72
N GLN A 206 -6.21 -31.60 55.34
CA GLN A 206 -6.86 -32.88 55.64
C GLN A 206 -6.90 -33.16 57.15
N ILE A 207 -5.78 -32.95 57.86
CA ILE A 207 -5.72 -33.09 59.33
C ILE A 207 -6.68 -32.10 60.00
N HIS A 208 -6.75 -30.86 59.50
CA HIS A 208 -7.66 -29.85 60.02
C HIS A 208 -9.13 -30.28 59.85
N THR A 209 -9.51 -30.73 58.66
CA THR A 209 -10.87 -31.22 58.37
C THR A 209 -11.25 -32.39 59.29
N ILE A 210 -10.34 -33.34 59.51
CA ILE A 210 -10.57 -34.46 60.43
C ILE A 210 -10.80 -33.96 61.86
N ASN A 211 -9.99 -33.00 62.32
CA ASN A 211 -10.14 -32.43 63.65
C ASN A 211 -11.44 -31.62 63.79
N GLU A 212 -11.86 -30.89 62.75
CA GLU A 212 -13.15 -30.21 62.72
C GLU A 212 -14.31 -31.20 62.81
N ILE A 213 -14.27 -32.31 62.05
CA ILE A 213 -15.27 -33.38 62.11
C ILE A 213 -15.30 -34.02 63.51
N LEU A 214 -14.14 -34.33 64.09
CA LEU A 214 -14.04 -34.91 65.43
C LEU A 214 -14.49 -33.95 66.54
N SER A 215 -14.49 -32.64 66.27
CA SER A 215 -14.92 -31.59 67.21
C SER A 215 -16.31 -31.05 66.91
N SER A 216 -16.99 -31.56 65.88
CA SER A 216 -18.29 -31.09 65.42
C SER A 216 -19.40 -31.76 66.23
N ASP A 217 -19.97 -31.02 67.17
CA ASP A 217 -21.09 -31.41 68.06
C ASP A 217 -22.46 -31.60 67.35
N ASP A 218 -22.50 -31.69 66.02
CA ASP A 218 -23.77 -31.60 65.28
C ASP A 218 -24.66 -32.84 65.32
N VAL A 219 -24.18 -34.00 65.82
CA VAL A 219 -25.00 -35.14 66.26
C VAL A 219 -24.20 -35.96 67.28
N ASP A 220 -24.42 -35.76 68.57
CA ASP A 220 -23.88 -36.65 69.58
C ASP A 220 -24.52 -38.06 69.46
N LEU A 221 -23.76 -39.09 69.84
CA LEU A 221 -24.20 -40.49 69.76
C LEU A 221 -25.47 -40.73 70.60
N ASP A 222 -25.70 -39.86 71.59
CA ASP A 222 -26.86 -39.87 72.48
C ASP A 222 -28.14 -39.43 71.75
N THR A 223 -28.09 -38.42 70.88
CA THR A 223 -29.24 -37.99 70.06
C THR A 223 -29.70 -39.09 69.11
N LEU A 224 -28.76 -39.84 68.51
CA LEU A 224 -29.11 -41.00 67.68
C LEU A 224 -29.77 -42.11 68.50
N GLN A 225 -29.31 -42.33 69.73
CA GLN A 225 -29.89 -43.33 70.62
C GLN A 225 -31.30 -42.94 71.09
N GLU A 226 -31.56 -41.64 71.29
CA GLU A 226 -32.88 -41.11 71.62
C GLU A 226 -33.87 -41.29 70.45
N ILE A 227 -33.44 -40.95 69.22
CA ILE A 227 -34.25 -41.18 68.00
C ILE A 227 -34.60 -42.67 67.82
N VAL A 228 -33.64 -43.56 68.05
CA VAL A 228 -33.87 -45.02 67.95
C VAL A 228 -34.89 -45.50 69.00
N ASN A 229 -34.87 -44.94 70.21
CA ASN A 229 -35.84 -45.28 71.25
C ASN A 229 -37.26 -44.82 70.87
N LEU A 230 -37.40 -43.59 70.35
CA LEU A 230 -38.67 -43.06 69.86
C LEU A 230 -39.26 -43.91 68.72
N ILE A 231 -38.42 -44.39 67.80
CA ILE A 231 -38.87 -45.28 66.71
C ILE A 231 -39.43 -46.60 67.26
N LYS A 232 -38.78 -47.19 68.26
CA LYS A 232 -39.24 -48.44 68.88
C LYS A 232 -40.57 -48.26 69.61
N GLU A 233 -40.74 -47.15 70.32
CA GLU A 233 -41.99 -46.83 71.03
C GLU A 233 -43.14 -46.61 70.03
N ASN A 234 -42.93 -45.79 69.01
CA ASN A 234 -43.92 -45.56 67.95
C ASN A 234 -44.31 -46.85 67.22
N ALA A 235 -43.37 -47.78 67.02
CA ALA A 235 -43.68 -49.08 66.39
C ALA A 235 -44.65 -49.92 67.25
N VAL A 236 -44.53 -49.85 68.58
CA VAL A 236 -45.44 -50.52 69.53
C VAL A 236 -46.82 -49.86 69.51
N ASP A 237 -46.88 -48.53 69.49
CA ASP A 237 -48.14 -47.78 69.42
C ASP A 237 -48.88 -48.06 68.11
N LEU A 238 -48.18 -48.08 66.98
CA LEU A 238 -48.75 -48.41 65.68
C LEU A 238 -49.30 -49.84 65.64
N ALA A 239 -48.62 -50.80 66.26
CA ALA A 239 -49.11 -52.18 66.37
C ALA A 239 -50.40 -52.25 67.21
N THR A 240 -50.49 -51.44 68.27
CA THR A 240 -51.68 -51.33 69.11
C THR A 240 -52.85 -50.67 68.34
N TYR A 241 -52.58 -49.59 67.59
CA TYR A 241 -53.58 -48.95 66.74
C TYR A 241 -54.06 -49.85 65.59
N ALA A 242 -53.18 -50.69 65.04
CA ALA A 242 -53.50 -51.63 63.98
C ALA A 242 -54.47 -52.74 64.46
N THR A 243 -54.38 -53.13 65.73
CA THR A 243 -55.26 -54.13 66.35
C THR A 243 -56.54 -53.53 66.92
N GLY A 244 -56.55 -52.22 67.23
CA GLY A 244 -57.70 -51.45 67.72
C GLY A 244 -58.58 -50.80 66.64
N LYS A 245 -58.61 -51.29 65.40
CA LYS A 245 -59.39 -50.65 64.33
C LYS A 245 -60.90 -50.79 64.58
N VAL A 246 -61.57 -49.65 64.48
CA VAL A 246 -63.03 -49.47 64.30
C VAL A 246 -63.60 -50.60 63.44
N ASN A 247 -64.61 -51.29 63.95
CA ASN A 247 -65.27 -52.38 63.23
C ASN A 247 -65.76 -51.84 61.88
N VAL A 248 -65.44 -52.53 60.79
CA VAL A 248 -65.86 -52.15 59.42
C VAL A 248 -67.38 -52.06 59.30
N SER A 249 -68.13 -52.72 60.20
CA SER A 249 -69.59 -52.60 60.33
C SER A 249 -70.08 -51.20 60.72
N ASP A 250 -69.23 -50.37 61.34
CA ASP A 250 -69.57 -49.02 61.79
C ASP A 250 -69.35 -47.97 60.67
N ILE A 251 -68.75 -48.38 59.56
CA ILE A 251 -68.60 -47.57 58.35
C ILE A 251 -69.82 -47.84 57.46
N VAL A 252 -70.95 -47.20 57.80
CA VAL A 252 -72.14 -47.18 56.94
C VAL A 252 -71.82 -46.37 55.68
N ASN A 253 -72.19 -46.90 54.52
CA ASN A 253 -72.09 -46.25 53.21
C ASN A 253 -72.98 -44.99 53.18
N ASP A 254 -72.37 -43.81 53.32
CA ASP A 254 -73.04 -42.49 53.50
C ASP A 254 -73.66 -41.92 52.21
N THR A 255 -74.02 -42.75 51.25
CA THR A 255 -74.65 -42.28 49.99
C THR A 255 -76.15 -42.03 50.11
N ASP A 256 -76.81 -42.52 51.17
CA ASP A 256 -78.29 -42.41 51.36
C ASP A 256 -78.70 -41.79 52.73
N SER A 257 -77.85 -40.96 53.35
CA SER A 257 -78.16 -40.37 54.66
C SER A 257 -78.94 -39.04 54.55
N GLU A 258 -80.22 -39.05 54.92
CA GLU A 258 -81.11 -37.86 54.95
C GLU A 258 -81.01 -37.01 56.24
N ILE A 259 -79.90 -37.08 56.99
CA ILE A 259 -79.79 -36.37 58.28
C ILE A 259 -79.05 -35.03 58.12
N ALA A 260 -79.74 -33.92 58.37
CA ALA A 260 -79.14 -32.59 58.42
C ALA A 260 -78.22 -32.41 59.66
N ASN A 261 -77.05 -31.76 59.46
CA ASN A 261 -76.04 -31.38 60.47
C ASN A 261 -75.02 -32.45 60.95
N LYS A 262 -74.44 -33.25 60.05
CA LYS A 262 -73.14 -33.90 60.30
C LYS A 262 -72.00 -33.16 59.56
N PRO A 263 -70.79 -33.07 60.13
CA PRO A 263 -69.65 -32.47 59.44
C PRO A 263 -69.27 -33.33 58.23
N ALA A 264 -69.20 -32.71 57.05
CA ALA A 264 -68.84 -33.37 55.81
C ALA A 264 -67.39 -33.88 55.86
N SER A 265 -67.14 -35.02 55.22
CA SER A 265 -65.80 -35.63 55.14
C SER A 265 -64.80 -34.71 54.43
N ALA A 266 -63.51 -34.81 54.76
CA ALA A 266 -62.44 -33.97 54.23
C ALA A 266 -62.38 -33.93 52.68
N GLY A 267 -62.80 -35.01 52.01
CA GLY A 267 -62.90 -35.05 50.54
C GLY A 267 -63.95 -34.10 49.96
N THR A 268 -65.00 -33.78 50.72
CA THR A 268 -66.06 -32.84 50.32
C THR A 268 -65.60 -31.39 50.51
N VAL A 269 -64.79 -31.11 51.53
CA VAL A 269 -64.20 -29.78 51.77
C VAL A 269 -63.20 -29.42 50.66
N PHE A 270 -62.40 -30.38 50.17
CA PHE A 270 -61.44 -30.13 49.09
C PHE A 270 -62.14 -29.70 47.78
N ARG A 271 -63.28 -30.29 47.44
CA ARG A 271 -64.05 -29.93 46.24
C ARG A 271 -64.73 -28.57 46.37
N LEU A 272 -65.15 -28.18 47.57
CA LEU A 272 -65.73 -26.86 47.84
C LEU A 272 -64.70 -25.72 47.94
N ASN A 273 -63.41 -26.06 48.12
CA ASN A 273 -62.32 -25.07 48.23
C ASN A 273 -61.65 -24.74 46.88
N VAL A 274 -61.79 -25.61 45.87
CA VAL A 274 -61.32 -25.32 44.49
C VAL A 274 -62.24 -24.32 43.78
N ASP A 275 -63.55 -24.33 44.08
CA ASP A 275 -64.52 -23.39 43.51
C ASP A 275 -64.48 -21.98 44.14
N LYS A 276 -63.65 -21.76 45.18
CA LYS A 276 -63.43 -20.45 45.81
C LYS A 276 -62.08 -19.81 45.49
N ALA A 277 -61.41 -20.24 44.41
CA ALA A 277 -60.27 -19.51 43.87
C ALA A 277 -60.71 -18.10 43.44
N ASN A 278 -60.05 -17.12 44.05
CA ASN A 278 -60.27 -15.68 44.03
C ASN A 278 -60.68 -15.08 42.66
N LYS A 279 -61.82 -14.36 42.62
CA LYS A 279 -62.39 -13.69 41.43
C LYS A 279 -61.54 -12.56 40.84
N SER A 280 -60.39 -12.21 41.44
CA SER A 280 -59.50 -11.16 40.93
C SER A 280 -58.46 -11.67 39.92
N ASP A 281 -58.17 -12.97 39.92
CA ASP A 281 -56.99 -13.51 39.18
C ASP A 281 -57.35 -14.58 38.14
N THR A 282 -58.64 -14.89 37.97
CA THR A 282 -59.10 -15.86 36.95
C THR A 282 -60.28 -15.29 36.16
N TYR A 283 -60.07 -15.14 34.85
CA TYR A 283 -61.13 -14.79 33.91
C TYR A 283 -62.23 -15.87 33.95
N THR A 284 -63.48 -15.44 34.03
CA THR A 284 -64.62 -16.32 33.83
C THR A 284 -64.57 -16.95 32.44
N LYS A 285 -65.17 -18.14 32.28
CA LYS A 285 -65.26 -18.79 30.98
C LYS A 285 -65.81 -17.85 29.89
N SER A 286 -66.78 -16.99 30.23
CA SER A 286 -67.31 -16.00 29.31
C SER A 286 -66.28 -14.95 28.88
N GLU A 287 -65.43 -14.49 29.80
CA GLU A 287 -64.36 -13.53 29.50
C GLU A 287 -63.27 -14.17 28.64
N VAL A 288 -62.90 -15.42 28.93
CA VAL A 288 -61.94 -16.18 28.12
C VAL A 288 -62.51 -16.45 26.72
N ASP A 289 -63.76 -16.91 26.63
CA ASP A 289 -64.42 -17.19 25.35
C ASP A 289 -64.62 -15.91 24.53
N THR A 290 -64.87 -14.76 25.17
CA THR A 290 -64.94 -13.45 24.49
C THR A 290 -63.56 -13.01 24.00
N ALA A 291 -62.51 -13.16 24.80
CA ALA A 291 -61.14 -12.78 24.45
C ALA A 291 -60.53 -13.69 23.37
N LEU A 292 -60.95 -14.95 23.31
CA LEU A 292 -60.53 -15.93 22.31
C LEU A 292 -61.45 -15.99 21.08
N GLY A 293 -62.66 -15.42 21.15
CA GLY A 293 -63.69 -15.51 20.11
C GLY A 293 -63.35 -14.91 18.74
N GLY A 294 -62.22 -14.20 18.62
CA GLY A 294 -61.67 -13.70 17.35
C GLY A 294 -60.29 -14.25 17.00
N LYS A 295 -59.75 -15.21 17.77
CA LYS A 295 -58.41 -15.76 17.59
C LYS A 295 -58.47 -17.14 16.92
N ARG A 296 -57.50 -17.44 16.06
CA ARG A 296 -57.41 -18.75 15.40
C ARG A 296 -56.90 -19.82 16.36
N ASN A 297 -57.45 -21.03 16.22
CA ASN A 297 -57.11 -22.17 17.08
C ASN A 297 -55.90 -23.00 16.61
N SER A 298 -55.47 -22.91 15.34
CA SER A 298 -54.18 -23.48 14.86
C SER A 298 -53.80 -22.97 13.46
N GLY A 299 -52.54 -23.17 13.07
CA GLY A 299 -52.00 -22.86 11.74
C GLY A 299 -51.39 -21.47 11.59
N ASN A 300 -50.49 -21.31 10.59
CA ASN A 300 -49.88 -20.03 10.26
C ASN A 300 -50.93 -19.03 9.74
N ILE A 301 -50.68 -17.72 9.91
CA ILE A 301 -51.50 -16.66 9.31
C ILE A 301 -51.32 -16.68 7.78
N PRO A 302 -52.36 -16.98 6.99
CA PRO A 302 -52.28 -16.89 5.54
C PRO A 302 -52.08 -15.42 5.12
N ALA A 303 -51.30 -15.17 4.06
CA ALA A 303 -51.04 -13.81 3.59
C ALA A 303 -52.32 -13.02 3.27
N ALA A 304 -53.40 -13.70 2.86
CA ALA A 304 -54.70 -13.09 2.59
C ALA A 304 -55.42 -12.54 3.84
N GLU A 305 -55.01 -12.94 5.04
CA GLU A 305 -55.55 -12.43 6.30
C GLU A 305 -54.69 -11.30 6.90
N VAL A 306 -53.56 -10.98 6.28
CA VAL A 306 -52.72 -9.83 6.65
C VAL A 306 -53.19 -8.61 5.88
N ASN A 307 -54.18 -7.91 6.43
CA ASN A 307 -54.64 -6.63 5.88
C ASN A 307 -53.74 -5.49 6.39
N GLU A 308 -52.93 -4.92 5.50
CA GLU A 308 -52.14 -3.73 5.77
C GLU A 308 -53.05 -2.50 5.91
N THR A 309 -53.42 -2.13 7.14
CA THR A 309 -54.14 -0.87 7.42
C THR A 309 -53.15 0.30 7.49
N THR A 310 -53.51 1.50 7.04
CA THR A 310 -52.65 2.71 7.04
C THR A 310 -51.98 3.02 8.39
N SER A 311 -52.56 2.57 9.51
CA SER A 311 -52.03 2.78 10.87
C SER A 311 -51.04 1.72 11.35
N ARG A 312 -50.79 0.65 10.59
CA ARG A 312 -49.99 -0.53 10.99
C ARG A 312 -49.08 -1.04 9.87
N ARG A 313 -48.54 -0.14 9.05
CA ARG A 313 -47.57 -0.48 8.00
C ARG A 313 -46.16 -0.08 8.45
N PHE A 314 -45.17 -0.87 8.07
CA PHE A 314 -43.75 -0.57 8.33
C PHE A 314 -43.22 0.60 7.49
N VAL A 315 -43.90 0.92 6.39
CA VAL A 315 -43.61 2.06 5.51
C VAL A 315 -44.91 2.76 5.14
N SER A 316 -44.92 4.08 5.10
CA SER A 316 -46.06 4.86 4.61
C SER A 316 -46.20 4.73 3.09
N ASP A 317 -47.39 4.99 2.55
CA ASP A 317 -47.60 5.01 1.09
C ASP A 317 -46.73 6.07 0.40
N ALA A 318 -46.42 7.19 1.09
CA ALA A 318 -45.51 8.23 0.59
C ALA A 318 -44.06 7.72 0.47
N GLU A 319 -43.54 7.01 1.48
CA GLU A 319 -42.21 6.40 1.43
C GLU A 319 -42.13 5.29 0.37
N LYS A 320 -43.19 4.47 0.28
CA LYS A 320 -43.31 3.42 -0.74
C LYS A 320 -43.29 4.01 -2.16
N ASP A 321 -43.98 5.12 -2.37
CA ASP A 321 -44.01 5.83 -3.63
C ASP A 321 -42.66 6.46 -4.01
N GLN A 322 -41.90 6.95 -3.03
CA GLN A 322 -40.53 7.43 -3.23
C GLN A 322 -39.57 6.29 -3.59
N TRP A 323 -39.67 5.13 -2.91
CA TRP A 323 -38.82 3.96 -3.18
C TRP A 323 -39.09 3.34 -4.54
N ASN A 324 -40.36 3.20 -4.92
CA ASN A 324 -40.73 2.66 -6.22
C ASN A 324 -40.35 3.59 -7.39
N ASN A 325 -39.96 4.84 -7.11
CA ASN A 325 -39.51 5.84 -8.07
C ASN A 325 -40.40 5.91 -9.33
N ILE A 326 -41.72 5.89 -9.13
CA ILE A 326 -42.68 6.00 -10.23
C ILE A 326 -42.48 7.37 -10.89
N ILE A 327 -42.27 7.39 -12.21
CA ILE A 327 -42.06 8.62 -12.96
C ILE A 327 -43.37 9.43 -12.98
N HIS A 328 -43.32 10.66 -12.48
CA HIS A 328 -44.44 11.59 -12.60
C HIS A 328 -44.41 12.28 -13.98
N ASP A 329 -45.50 12.17 -14.73
CA ASP A 329 -45.64 12.82 -16.03
C ASP A 329 -46.37 14.15 -15.89
N LEU A 330 -45.65 15.25 -16.10
CA LEU A 330 -46.23 16.60 -16.15
C LEU A 330 -46.90 16.89 -17.50
N GLY A 331 -46.81 15.97 -18.46
CA GLY A 331 -47.39 16.12 -19.79
C GLY A 331 -46.71 17.21 -20.61
N ASN A 332 -47.51 17.93 -21.41
CA ASN A 332 -47.05 19.04 -22.22
C ASN A 332 -47.12 20.33 -21.39
N ILE A 333 -45.98 21.02 -21.24
CA ILE A 333 -45.87 22.23 -20.42
C ILE A 333 -45.42 23.43 -21.25
N SER A 334 -45.91 24.61 -20.87
CA SER A 334 -45.57 25.92 -21.45
C SER A 334 -45.98 27.03 -20.48
N GLY A 335 -45.35 28.21 -20.59
CA GLY A 335 -45.66 29.35 -19.73
C GLY A 335 -45.19 29.16 -18.28
N SER A 336 -45.93 29.74 -17.34
CA SER A 336 -45.65 29.53 -15.91
C SER A 336 -46.18 28.17 -15.47
N VAL A 337 -45.29 27.34 -14.91
CA VAL A 337 -45.63 26.02 -14.35
C VAL A 337 -45.57 26.13 -12.83
N ALA A 338 -46.70 25.80 -12.19
CA ALA A 338 -46.85 25.81 -10.75
C ALA A 338 -45.96 24.75 -10.07
N ALA A 339 -45.75 24.92 -8.76
CA ALA A 339 -44.79 24.21 -7.92
C ALA A 339 -44.61 22.71 -8.24
N ILE A 340 -43.36 22.28 -8.44
CA ILE A 340 -43.01 20.85 -8.40
C ILE A 340 -42.73 20.47 -6.95
N SER A 341 -43.53 19.57 -6.38
CA SER A 341 -43.26 18.98 -5.06
C SER A 341 -42.47 17.69 -5.16
N LEU A 342 -41.28 17.67 -4.55
CA LEU A 342 -40.36 16.52 -4.54
C LEU A 342 -40.61 15.57 -3.35
N ASN A 343 -41.73 15.71 -2.65
CA ASN A 343 -42.06 14.92 -1.47
C ASN A 343 -42.53 13.48 -1.79
N ALA A 344 -43.10 13.23 -2.96
CA ALA A 344 -43.68 11.93 -3.29
C ALA A 344 -42.97 11.18 -4.42
N LYS A 345 -42.25 11.90 -5.30
CA LYS A 345 -41.66 11.33 -6.53
C LYS A 345 -40.24 11.85 -6.70
N ARG A 346 -39.33 10.97 -7.12
CA ARG A 346 -37.91 11.32 -7.38
C ARG A 346 -37.65 11.66 -8.85
N THR A 347 -38.50 11.19 -9.76
CA THR A 347 -38.33 11.37 -11.21
C THR A 347 -39.56 12.01 -11.83
N PHE A 348 -39.33 13.05 -12.63
CA PHE A 348 -40.35 13.78 -13.38
C PHE A 348 -40.03 13.76 -14.87
N LYS A 349 -41.05 13.76 -15.71
CA LYS A 349 -40.91 13.97 -17.15
C LYS A 349 -41.91 14.99 -17.65
N ALA A 350 -41.50 15.77 -18.65
CA ALA A 350 -42.39 16.69 -19.35
C ALA A 350 -41.96 16.86 -20.81
N THR A 351 -42.86 17.38 -21.63
CA THR A 351 -42.58 17.86 -22.99
C THR A 351 -42.79 19.37 -23.05
N LEU A 352 -41.76 20.12 -23.45
CA LEU A 352 -41.77 21.56 -23.59
C LEU A 352 -42.46 21.92 -24.91
N THR A 353 -43.64 22.52 -24.83
CA THR A 353 -44.41 23.04 -25.98
C THR A 353 -44.39 24.56 -26.08
N GLY A 354 -43.70 25.21 -25.13
CA GLY A 354 -43.47 26.65 -25.02
C GLY A 354 -42.31 26.92 -24.08
N ASN A 355 -41.87 28.18 -24.00
CA ASN A 355 -40.91 28.58 -22.95
C ASN A 355 -41.56 28.37 -21.59
N VAL A 356 -40.82 27.81 -20.64
CA VAL A 356 -41.32 27.45 -19.32
C VAL A 356 -40.61 28.22 -18.24
N THR A 357 -41.37 28.70 -17.26
CA THR A 357 -40.86 29.24 -16.00
C THR A 357 -41.45 28.43 -14.85
N PHE A 358 -40.60 27.70 -14.14
CA PHE A 358 -41.00 27.04 -12.89
C PHE A 358 -41.03 28.10 -11.79
N SER A 359 -42.21 28.37 -11.24
CA SER A 359 -42.37 29.38 -10.19
C SER A 359 -41.82 28.91 -8.84
N GLU A 360 -41.81 27.59 -8.60
CA GLU A 360 -41.35 26.98 -7.37
C GLU A 360 -40.96 25.51 -7.63
N ILE A 361 -39.91 25.03 -6.97
CA ILE A 361 -39.60 23.60 -6.84
C ILE A 361 -39.26 23.40 -5.37
N SER A 362 -40.04 22.61 -4.65
CA SER A 362 -39.97 22.53 -3.19
C SER A 362 -40.20 21.12 -2.65
N GLY A 363 -39.96 20.95 -1.36
CA GLY A 363 -39.99 19.65 -0.69
C GLY A 363 -38.72 18.83 -0.92
N GLY A 364 -38.87 17.51 -0.84
CA GLY A 364 -37.75 16.58 -0.85
C GLY A 364 -37.03 16.51 0.50
N SER A 365 -36.15 15.52 0.65
CA SER A 365 -35.34 15.34 1.85
C SER A 365 -33.88 15.57 1.53
N GLU A 366 -33.17 16.25 2.43
CA GLU A 366 -31.73 16.51 2.32
C GLU A 366 -30.95 15.21 2.05
N GLY A 367 -29.91 15.29 1.22
CA GLY A 367 -29.12 14.13 0.82
C GLY A 367 -29.68 13.35 -0.38
N ASN A 368 -30.94 13.60 -0.78
CA ASN A 368 -31.53 12.92 -1.93
C ASN A 368 -31.26 13.63 -3.26
N VAL A 369 -31.21 12.81 -4.33
CA VAL A 369 -31.12 13.26 -5.73
C VAL A 369 -32.48 13.10 -6.42
N TYR A 370 -32.86 14.12 -7.19
CA TYR A 370 -34.07 14.20 -7.99
C TYR A 370 -33.74 14.45 -9.46
N LEU A 371 -34.58 13.91 -10.34
CA LEU A 371 -34.38 13.96 -11.78
C LEU A 371 -35.59 14.53 -12.49
N ILE A 372 -35.36 15.51 -13.37
CA ILE A 372 -36.41 16.11 -14.21
C ILE A 372 -35.99 15.98 -15.67
N ARG A 373 -36.71 15.15 -16.42
CA ARG A 373 -36.47 14.90 -17.85
C ARG A 373 -37.38 15.76 -18.71
N LEU A 374 -36.81 16.73 -19.40
CA LEU A 374 -37.54 17.61 -20.31
C LEU A 374 -37.26 17.24 -21.76
N LYS A 375 -38.31 17.05 -22.55
CA LYS A 375 -38.21 16.83 -23.99
C LYS A 375 -38.64 18.09 -24.73
N GLN A 376 -37.84 18.61 -25.66
CA GLN A 376 -38.28 19.65 -26.60
C GLN A 376 -39.40 19.11 -27.50
N ASP A 377 -40.33 19.96 -27.90
CA ASP A 377 -41.30 19.64 -28.94
C ASP A 377 -40.63 19.42 -30.31
N ALA A 378 -41.44 19.20 -31.35
CA ALA A 378 -40.94 18.97 -32.70
C ALA A 378 -40.23 20.17 -33.33
N THR A 379 -40.34 21.37 -32.74
CA THR A 379 -39.73 22.61 -33.24
C THR A 379 -38.42 22.91 -32.52
N GLY A 380 -38.33 22.60 -31.22
CA GLY A 380 -37.19 22.97 -30.39
C GLY A 380 -37.18 24.45 -30.02
N GLY A 381 -36.10 24.90 -29.40
CA GLY A 381 -35.88 26.30 -29.03
C GLY A 381 -36.55 26.74 -27.73
N ARG A 382 -37.20 25.86 -26.98
CA ARG A 382 -37.90 26.23 -25.74
C ARG A 382 -36.91 26.41 -24.60
N THR A 383 -36.98 27.55 -23.93
CA THR A 383 -36.15 27.85 -22.76
C THR A 383 -36.85 27.40 -21.47
N VAL A 384 -36.04 27.17 -20.43
CA VAL A 384 -36.51 26.83 -19.09
C VAL A 384 -35.88 27.80 -18.11
N THR A 385 -36.72 28.47 -17.33
CA THR A 385 -36.32 29.29 -16.19
C THR A 385 -36.63 28.55 -14.91
N LEU A 386 -35.62 28.38 -14.06
CA LEU A 386 -35.73 27.71 -12.76
C LEU A 386 -35.91 28.76 -11.64
N PRO A 387 -36.54 28.40 -10.52
CA PRO A 387 -36.63 29.28 -9.36
C PRO A 387 -35.27 29.45 -8.68
N SER A 388 -35.12 30.49 -7.87
CA SER A 388 -33.83 30.90 -7.28
C SER A 388 -33.20 29.88 -6.35
N ASN A 389 -34.00 28.97 -5.79
CA ASN A 389 -33.53 27.90 -4.93
C ASN A 389 -32.94 26.69 -5.69
N ILE A 390 -32.94 26.73 -7.03
CA ILE A 390 -32.19 25.77 -7.86
C ILE A 390 -30.91 26.44 -8.36
N ILE A 391 -29.79 26.03 -7.79
CA ILE A 391 -28.46 26.53 -8.10
C ILE A 391 -27.85 25.63 -9.19
N ILE A 392 -27.70 26.19 -10.39
CA ILE A 392 -27.02 25.55 -11.52
C ILE A 392 -25.77 26.35 -11.91
N PRO A 393 -24.69 25.71 -12.39
CA PRO A 393 -23.54 26.41 -12.93
C PRO A 393 -23.95 27.40 -14.02
N SER A 394 -23.25 28.54 -14.09
CA SER A 394 -23.54 29.57 -15.08
C SER A 394 -23.41 29.01 -16.50
N LEU A 395 -24.29 29.46 -17.40
CA LEU A 395 -24.37 29.04 -18.81
C LEU A 395 -24.94 27.63 -19.06
N GLU A 396 -25.30 26.88 -18.01
CA GLU A 396 -26.02 25.61 -18.20
C GLU A 396 -27.50 25.84 -18.52
N THR A 397 -27.97 25.16 -19.57
CA THR A 397 -29.33 25.28 -20.11
C THR A 397 -29.75 23.94 -20.71
N PRO A 398 -31.05 23.66 -20.85
CA PRO A 398 -31.48 22.49 -21.61
C PRO A 398 -31.01 22.58 -23.08
N ASP A 399 -30.87 21.42 -23.71
CA ASP A 399 -30.71 21.30 -25.16
C ASP A 399 -31.93 21.92 -25.87
N LEU A 400 -31.64 22.79 -26.84
CA LEU A 400 -32.65 23.53 -27.60
C LEU A 400 -33.00 22.84 -28.93
N GLY A 401 -32.34 21.73 -29.29
CA GLY A 401 -32.65 21.01 -30.53
C GLY A 401 -34.06 20.40 -30.52
N ALA A 402 -34.71 20.36 -31.69
CA ALA A 402 -36.02 19.73 -31.86
C ALA A 402 -36.00 18.26 -31.37
N ASN A 403 -37.04 17.87 -30.63
CA ASN A 403 -37.21 16.55 -30.00
C ASN A 403 -36.11 16.11 -29.02
N LYS A 404 -35.10 16.95 -28.75
CA LYS A 404 -34.01 16.63 -27.83
C LYS A 404 -34.49 16.54 -26.39
N ARG A 405 -33.86 15.67 -25.63
CA ARG A 405 -34.11 15.45 -24.22
C ARG A 405 -32.95 16.02 -23.41
N SER A 406 -33.32 16.72 -22.36
CA SER A 406 -32.40 17.22 -21.34
C SER A 406 -32.79 16.65 -20.00
N LEU A 407 -31.79 16.34 -19.19
CA LEU A 407 -31.97 15.86 -17.84
C LEU A 407 -31.42 16.91 -16.89
N LEU A 408 -32.28 17.45 -16.04
CA LEU A 408 -31.88 18.24 -14.88
C LEU A 408 -31.76 17.30 -13.70
N THR A 409 -30.55 17.17 -13.16
CA THR A 409 -30.29 16.41 -11.94
C THR A 409 -30.06 17.42 -10.82
N VAL A 410 -30.80 17.30 -9.73
CA VAL A 410 -30.66 18.18 -8.56
C VAL A 410 -30.49 17.36 -7.29
N TYR A 411 -29.52 17.74 -6.47
CA TYR A 411 -29.27 17.25 -5.12
C TYR A 411 -29.88 18.22 -4.11
N LYS A 412 -30.63 17.72 -3.14
CA LYS A 412 -31.19 18.55 -2.06
C LYS A 412 -30.13 18.84 -1.00
N ASP A 413 -29.76 20.11 -0.88
CA ASP A 413 -28.80 20.62 0.12
C ASP A 413 -29.52 21.64 1.01
N GLU A 414 -29.86 21.23 2.24
CA GLU A 414 -30.69 22.01 3.17
C GLU A 414 -31.95 22.62 2.51
N THR A 415 -32.00 23.96 2.35
CA THR A 415 -33.11 24.70 1.73
C THR A 415 -33.00 24.83 0.21
N ASP A 416 -31.80 24.68 -0.34
CA ASP A 416 -31.50 24.83 -1.77
C ASP A 416 -31.39 23.48 -2.48
N PHE A 417 -31.21 23.56 -3.79
CA PHE A 417 -30.97 22.42 -4.66
C PHE A 417 -29.78 22.72 -5.55
N ILE A 418 -28.74 21.88 -5.48
CA ILE A 418 -27.55 22.02 -6.31
C ILE A 418 -27.70 21.06 -7.49
N GLY A 419 -27.59 21.55 -8.72
CA GLY A 419 -27.85 20.73 -9.89
C GLY A 419 -27.02 21.03 -11.12
N SER A 420 -27.25 20.22 -12.15
CA SER A 420 -26.66 20.42 -13.47
C SER A 420 -27.55 19.86 -14.59
N TRP A 421 -27.34 20.37 -15.79
CA TRP A 421 -27.99 19.89 -17.01
C TRP A 421 -27.13 18.90 -17.77
N LYS A 422 -27.70 17.72 -18.08
CA LYS A 422 -27.18 16.84 -19.11
C LYS A 422 -27.95 17.03 -20.42
N LYS A 423 -27.23 17.39 -21.50
CA LYS A 423 -27.76 17.64 -22.85
C LYS A 423 -27.51 16.47 -23.80
N GLY A 424 -28.19 16.46 -24.96
CA GLY A 424 -27.79 15.68 -26.14
C GLY A 424 -28.52 14.35 -26.40
N TRP A 425 -29.61 14.04 -25.70
CA TRP A 425 -30.30 12.74 -25.79
C TRP A 425 -31.58 12.77 -26.63
#